data_AF-Q5C004-F1
#
_entry.id   AF-Q5C004-F1
#
_cell.length_a   1.000
_cell.length_b   1.000
_cell.length_c   1.000
_cell.angle_alpha   90.00
_cell.angle_beta   90.00
_cell.angle_gamma   90.00
#
_symmetry.space_group_name_H-M   'P 1'
#
loop_
_entity.id
_entity.type
_entity.pdbx_description
1 polymer ?
#
loop_
_entity_poly.entity_id
_entity_poly.type
_entity_poly.pdbx_seq_one_letter_code
_entity_poly.pdbx_strand_id
1 'polypeptide(L)'
;FYSCDLLHVNMSTEQIMPKDDTLPPPYYQINHECSRRYKRRTRCTYIVLIISGIIMMLFGVFILMILIPQEINTFRWNIKTPLSSLFDRDSTVLLISMDGFRHDYLELAERHLGPDSLPNFIRLTANGVRAMESINVYPTVTLPNHRTLITGLYPENHGVVGNSLLDEKWPNTTFRIDDQESLNHAPWLTDWPEPIWVTLQKKGGYAGSVLWPLTDQFVGGDLPFQRVSQYTLLNDYEHRYAYDQRVRDILWWLNNPKFRLNLILAYFDEPDETGHAYGPNSKHVATTIQNLDGTLGRLLDGIE
;
A
#
# COMPACT_ATOMS: atom_id res chain seq x y z
N PHE A 1 -45.81 52.20 11.32
CA PHE A 1 -46.03 53.59 10.89
C PHE A 1 -44.69 54.17 10.46
N TYR A 2 -44.31 54.36 9.20
CA TYR A 2 -44.99 54.30 7.89
C TYR A 2 -43.97 53.84 6.80
N SER A 3 -44.52 53.34 5.69
CA SER A 3 -43.97 52.88 4.40
C SER A 3 -42.53 53.23 3.98
N CYS A 4 -41.83 52.21 3.46
CA CYS A 4 -41.03 52.38 2.23
C CYS A 4 -41.75 51.59 1.13
N ASP A 5 -42.37 52.31 0.20
CA ASP A 5 -43.05 51.74 -0.95
C ASP A 5 -42.04 51.07 -1.88
N LEU A 6 -42.24 49.77 -2.12
CA LEU A 6 -41.63 49.01 -3.20
C LEU A 6 -42.29 49.45 -4.50
N LEU A 7 -41.65 50.35 -5.24
CA LEU A 7 -42.00 50.62 -6.63
C LEU A 7 -41.66 49.38 -7.46
N HIS A 8 -42.71 48.62 -7.78
CA HIS A 8 -42.76 47.67 -8.88
C HIS A 8 -42.31 48.36 -10.16
N VAL A 9 -41.24 47.86 -10.78
CA VAL A 9 -40.93 48.15 -12.18
C VAL A 9 -41.19 46.88 -12.98
N ASN A 10 -42.29 46.92 -13.74
CA ASN A 10 -42.65 45.96 -14.76
C ASN A 10 -41.57 45.92 -15.84
N MET A 11 -41.08 44.73 -16.18
CA MET A 11 -40.33 44.51 -17.40
C MET A 11 -41.30 44.45 -18.58
N SER A 12 -41.26 45.46 -19.44
CA SER A 12 -41.75 45.31 -20.82
C SER A 12 -41.08 46.32 -21.74
N THR A 13 -40.61 45.77 -22.87
CA THR A 13 -40.37 46.40 -24.18
C THR A 13 -39.19 47.36 -24.37
N GLU A 14 -38.41 47.01 -25.39
CA GLU A 14 -37.33 47.73 -26.05
C GLU A 14 -37.60 49.23 -26.22
N GLN A 15 -36.61 50.05 -25.85
CA GLN A 15 -36.29 51.26 -26.60
C GLN A 15 -34.80 51.56 -26.43
N ILE A 16 -34.06 51.31 -27.51
CA ILE A 16 -32.66 51.71 -27.66
C ILE A 16 -32.64 53.24 -27.76
N MET A 17 -32.11 53.91 -26.73
CA MET A 17 -31.73 55.33 -26.80
C MET A 17 -30.21 55.47 -26.85
N PRO A 18 -29.66 56.39 -27.67
CA PRO A 18 -28.24 56.50 -27.90
C PRO A 18 -27.51 56.99 -26.65
N LYS A 19 -26.31 56.46 -26.46
CA LYS A 19 -25.42 56.77 -25.34
C LYS A 19 -24.76 58.13 -25.60
N ASP A 20 -25.17 59.16 -24.85
CA ASP A 20 -24.50 60.45 -24.81
C ASP A 20 -23.48 60.43 -23.65
N ASP A 21 -22.19 60.36 -23.99
CA ASP A 21 -21.08 60.24 -23.04
C ASP A 21 -20.64 61.61 -22.43
N THR A 22 -21.48 62.65 -22.48
CA THR A 22 -21.11 64.02 -22.05
C THR A 22 -21.74 64.54 -20.75
N LEU A 23 -22.50 63.75 -19.99
CA LEU A 23 -23.10 64.17 -18.72
C LEU A 23 -22.62 63.32 -17.52
N PRO A 24 -22.09 63.93 -16.43
CA PRO A 24 -21.75 63.18 -15.22
C PRO A 24 -23.02 62.72 -14.49
N PRO A 25 -23.04 61.51 -13.91
CA PRO A 25 -24.23 60.98 -13.24
C PRO A 25 -24.55 61.78 -11.96
N PRO A 26 -25.83 61.98 -11.62
CA PRO A 26 -26.22 62.70 -10.42
C PRO A 26 -25.89 61.86 -9.18
N TYR A 27 -24.94 62.33 -8.38
CA TYR A 27 -24.62 61.77 -7.07
C TYR A 27 -25.78 62.03 -6.10
N TYR A 28 -26.44 60.96 -5.64
CA TYR A 28 -27.28 60.97 -4.44
C TYR A 28 -26.37 61.09 -3.20
N GLN A 29 -26.39 62.23 -2.51
CA GLN A 29 -25.76 62.36 -1.19
C GLN A 29 -26.65 61.67 -0.14
N ILE A 30 -26.34 60.41 0.17
CA ILE A 30 -26.93 59.70 1.31
C ILE A 30 -26.29 60.22 2.60
N ASN A 31 -27.13 60.78 3.48
CA ASN A 31 -26.78 61.28 4.81
C ASN A 31 -25.73 60.41 5.54
N HIS A 32 -24.55 60.97 5.80
CA HIS A 32 -23.36 60.28 6.32
C HIS A 32 -23.59 59.57 7.68
N GLU A 33 -24.59 59.99 8.46
CA GLU A 33 -24.92 59.36 9.75
C GLU A 33 -25.64 58.01 9.60
N CYS A 34 -26.50 57.86 8.60
CA CYS A 34 -27.25 56.62 8.37
C CYS A 34 -26.33 55.50 7.85
N SER A 35 -25.41 55.85 6.94
CA SER A 35 -24.35 54.96 6.43
C SER A 35 -23.41 54.45 7.52
N ARG A 36 -23.01 55.32 8.47
CA ARG A 36 -22.14 54.94 9.60
C ARG A 36 -22.85 54.02 10.61
N ARG A 37 -24.14 54.25 10.91
CA ARG A 37 -24.94 53.35 11.77
C ARG A 37 -25.21 52.00 11.11
N TYR A 38 -25.49 51.98 9.80
CA TYR A 38 -25.66 50.75 9.02
C TYR A 38 -24.36 49.92 8.94
N LYS A 39 -23.20 50.56 8.69
CA LYS A 39 -21.88 49.91 8.70
C LYS A 39 -21.47 49.37 10.08
N ARG A 40 -21.83 50.05 11.17
CA ARG A 40 -21.62 49.52 12.54
C ARG A 40 -22.52 48.33 12.85
N ARG A 41 -23.82 48.41 12.50
CA ARG A 41 -24.76 47.29 12.67
C ARG A 41 -24.33 46.07 11.87
N THR A 42 -24.00 46.22 10.59
CA THR A 42 -23.51 45.11 9.74
C THR A 42 -22.20 44.52 10.26
N ARG A 43 -21.25 45.32 10.75
CA ARG A 43 -20.02 44.80 11.41
C ARG A 43 -20.32 44.02 12.69
N CYS A 44 -21.23 44.51 13.54
CA CYS A 44 -21.67 43.77 14.72
C CYS A 44 -22.38 42.46 14.34
N THR A 45 -23.24 42.47 13.32
CA THR A 45 -23.89 41.25 12.83
C THR A 45 -22.87 40.25 12.27
N TYR A 46 -21.86 40.71 11.53
CA TYR A 46 -20.77 39.86 11.03
C TYR A 46 -19.94 39.27 12.18
N ILE A 47 -19.61 40.04 13.21
CA ILE A 47 -18.87 39.55 14.39
C ILE A 47 -19.71 38.50 15.13
N VAL A 48 -21.01 38.75 15.33
CA VAL A 48 -21.92 37.79 15.96
C VAL A 48 -22.03 36.50 15.14
N LEU A 49 -22.10 36.59 13.81
CA LEU A 49 -22.14 35.42 12.94
C LEU A 49 -20.83 34.61 13.01
N ILE A 50 -19.67 35.27 13.00
CA ILE A 50 -18.36 34.59 13.14
C ILE A 50 -18.25 33.90 14.49
N ILE A 51 -18.61 34.59 15.58
CA ILE A 51 -18.58 34.01 16.94
C ILE A 51 -19.56 32.83 17.03
N SER A 52 -20.77 32.95 16.48
CA SER A 52 -21.74 31.85 16.46
C SER A 52 -21.24 30.64 15.65
N GLY A 53 -20.54 30.88 14.54
CA GLY A 53 -19.92 29.83 13.72
C GLY A 53 -18.79 29.11 14.47
N ILE A 54 -17.95 29.85 15.19
CA ILE A 54 -16.89 29.26 16.04
C ILE A 54 -17.53 28.43 17.16
N ILE A 55 -18.57 28.93 17.82
CA ILE A 55 -19.28 28.19 18.88
C ILE A 55 -19.90 26.91 18.32
N MET A 56 -20.55 26.97 17.16
CA MET A 56 -21.13 25.79 16.50
C MET A 56 -20.06 24.77 16.10
N MET A 57 -18.89 25.23 15.63
CA MET A 57 -17.76 24.36 15.28
C MET A 57 -17.19 23.67 16.53
N LEU A 58 -16.97 24.43 17.62
CA LEU A 58 -16.50 23.87 18.89
C LEU A 58 -17.50 22.89 19.50
N PHE A 59 -18.80 23.20 19.41
CA PHE A 59 -19.86 22.29 19.85
C PHE A 59 -19.91 21.02 18.99
N GLY A 60 -19.69 21.13 17.68
CA GLY A 60 -19.56 19.99 16.78
C GLY A 60 -18.38 19.08 17.13
N VAL A 61 -17.21 19.65 17.42
CA VAL A 61 -16.02 18.88 17.88
C VAL A 61 -16.29 18.21 19.24
N PHE A 62 -16.99 18.89 20.14
CA PHE A 62 -17.36 18.34 21.45
C PHE A 62 -18.36 17.18 21.33
N ILE A 63 -19.38 17.31 20.48
CA ILE A 63 -20.31 16.22 20.15
C ILE A 63 -19.54 15.05 19.52
N LEU A 64 -18.60 15.31 18.60
CA LEU A 64 -17.75 14.28 18.00
C LEU A 64 -16.92 13.54 19.06
N MET A 65 -16.35 14.24 20.04
CA MET A 65 -15.61 13.62 21.15
C MET A 65 -16.48 12.75 22.08
N ILE A 66 -17.78 13.03 22.17
CA ILE A 66 -18.74 12.23 22.95
C ILE A 66 -19.24 11.03 22.14
N LEU A 67 -19.47 11.21 20.83
CA LEU A 67 -19.98 10.18 19.93
C LEU A 67 -18.90 9.19 19.48
N ILE A 68 -17.62 9.57 19.49
CA ILE A 68 -16.51 8.62 19.35
C ILE A 68 -16.48 7.77 20.63
N PRO A 69 -16.71 6.45 20.55
CA PRO A 69 -16.64 5.57 21.71
C PRO A 69 -15.28 5.73 22.40
N GLN A 70 -15.28 6.06 23.69
CA GLN A 70 -14.06 6.13 24.51
C GLN A 70 -13.31 4.79 24.57
N GLU A 71 -13.93 3.70 24.11
CA GLU A 71 -13.33 2.39 24.00
C GLU A 71 -12.18 2.31 22.97
N ILE A 72 -12.07 3.26 22.04
CA ILE A 72 -10.96 3.26 21.07
C ILE A 72 -9.62 3.65 21.75
N ASN A 73 -9.64 4.29 22.92
CA ASN A 73 -8.41 4.73 23.62
C ASN A 73 -7.97 3.84 24.80
N THR A 74 -8.67 2.74 25.08
CA THR A 74 -8.26 1.83 26.18
C THR A 74 -8.31 0.34 25.85
N PHE A 75 -8.30 -0.05 24.57
CA PHE A 75 -7.65 -1.32 24.20
C PHE A 75 -6.12 -1.21 24.32
N ARG A 76 -5.66 -0.67 25.45
CA ARG A 76 -4.34 -0.96 25.99
C ARG A 76 -4.40 -2.41 26.42
N TRP A 77 -4.04 -3.28 25.48
CA TRP A 77 -3.53 -4.62 25.73
C TRP A 77 -2.93 -4.70 27.14
N ASN A 78 -3.69 -5.24 28.09
CA ASN A 78 -3.24 -5.45 29.45
C ASN A 78 -2.35 -6.71 29.44
N ILE A 79 -1.23 -6.62 28.74
CA ILE A 79 -0.30 -7.72 28.58
C ILE A 79 0.62 -7.62 29.79
N LYS A 80 0.36 -8.51 30.76
CA LYS A 80 1.13 -8.65 32.01
C LYS A 80 2.60 -9.07 31.79
N THR A 81 3.05 -9.14 30.55
CA THR A 81 4.44 -9.34 30.13
C THR A 81 4.86 -8.17 29.23
N PRO A 82 6.04 -7.54 29.41
CA PRO A 82 6.52 -6.56 28.47
C PRO A 82 6.75 -7.25 27.11
N LEU A 83 5.93 -6.98 26.08
CA LEU A 83 6.19 -7.46 24.71
C LEU A 83 7.50 -6.95 24.13
N SER A 84 8.10 -5.93 24.76
CA SER A 84 9.46 -5.49 24.48
C SER A 84 10.52 -6.60 24.67
N SER A 85 10.18 -7.72 25.31
CA SER A 85 11.05 -8.90 25.43
C SER A 85 10.85 -9.96 24.34
N LEU A 86 9.74 -9.92 23.58
CA LEU A 86 9.44 -10.89 22.52
C LEU A 86 10.14 -10.56 21.20
N PHE A 87 10.42 -9.29 20.97
CA PHE A 87 11.16 -8.84 19.81
C PHE A 87 12.51 -8.35 20.29
N ASP A 88 13.53 -9.16 20.03
CA ASP A 88 14.87 -8.62 19.92
C ASP A 88 14.79 -7.52 18.86
N ARG A 89 14.87 -6.27 19.32
CA ARG A 89 14.86 -5.15 18.39
C ARG A 89 16.07 -5.19 17.51
N ASP A 90 17.09 -6.02 17.77
CA ASP A 90 18.33 -6.11 17.02
C ASP A 90 18.36 -7.11 15.86
N SER A 91 17.27 -7.84 15.63
CA SER A 91 17.21 -8.85 14.56
C SER A 91 16.01 -8.67 13.64
N THR A 92 16.25 -8.65 12.33
CA THR A 92 15.22 -8.59 11.28
C THR A 92 15.21 -9.90 10.50
N VAL A 93 14.04 -10.49 10.27
CA VAL A 93 13.87 -11.63 9.37
C VAL A 93 13.62 -11.11 7.95
N LEU A 94 14.51 -11.44 7.02
CA LEU A 94 14.31 -11.20 5.60
C LEU A 94 13.97 -12.52 4.90
N LEU A 95 12.73 -12.65 4.44
CA LEU A 95 12.27 -13.79 3.65
C LEU A 95 12.29 -13.41 2.16
N ILE A 96 13.17 -14.05 1.40
CA ILE A 96 13.32 -13.84 -0.04
C ILE A 96 12.74 -15.04 -0.77
N SER A 97 11.82 -14.78 -1.70
CA SER A 97 11.34 -15.75 -2.67
C SER A 97 11.87 -15.40 -4.05
N MET A 98 12.55 -16.36 -4.70
CA MET A 98 12.90 -16.31 -6.12
C MET A 98 11.99 -17.32 -6.81
N ASP A 99 10.99 -16.85 -7.57
CA ASP A 99 9.92 -17.69 -8.10
C ASP A 99 10.49 -18.69 -9.11
N GLY A 100 9.93 -19.90 -9.11
CA GLY A 100 10.37 -20.97 -9.99
C GLY A 100 11.79 -21.49 -9.70
N PHE A 101 12.45 -21.08 -8.61
CA PHE A 101 13.80 -21.55 -8.26
C PHE A 101 13.76 -23.02 -7.80
N ARG A 102 13.98 -23.94 -8.73
CA ARG A 102 13.97 -25.39 -8.47
C ARG A 102 15.18 -25.80 -7.64
N HIS A 103 15.01 -26.85 -6.83
CA HIS A 103 16.01 -27.31 -5.85
C HIS A 103 17.44 -27.56 -6.39
N ASP A 104 17.57 -27.97 -7.66
CA ASP A 104 18.81 -28.35 -8.34
C ASP A 104 19.38 -27.25 -9.27
N TYR A 105 18.86 -26.03 -9.17
CA TYR A 105 19.25 -24.94 -10.07
C TYR A 105 20.66 -24.40 -9.83
N LEU A 106 21.17 -24.48 -8.59
CA LEU A 106 22.57 -24.15 -8.32
C LEU A 106 23.49 -25.11 -9.08
N GLU A 107 23.22 -26.42 -8.99
CA GLU A 107 23.95 -27.47 -9.70
C GLU A 107 23.78 -27.38 -11.21
N LEU A 108 22.59 -27.01 -11.70
CA LEU A 108 22.34 -26.77 -13.11
C LEU A 108 23.22 -25.64 -13.65
N ALA A 109 23.27 -24.50 -12.94
CA ALA A 109 24.06 -23.35 -13.35
C ALA A 109 25.56 -23.69 -13.36
N GLU A 110 26.07 -24.35 -12.34
CA GLU A 110 27.47 -24.81 -12.29
C GLU A 110 27.81 -25.75 -13.46
N ARG A 111 26.92 -26.69 -13.80
CA ARG A 111 27.12 -27.58 -14.96
C ARG A 111 27.18 -26.83 -16.29
N HIS A 112 26.41 -25.74 -16.44
CA HIS A 112 26.36 -24.97 -17.69
C HIS A 112 27.42 -23.87 -17.79
N LEU A 113 27.86 -23.30 -16.66
CA LEU A 113 28.67 -22.08 -16.60
C LEU A 113 30.04 -22.28 -15.92
N GLY A 114 30.22 -23.36 -15.14
CA GLY A 114 31.44 -23.67 -14.40
C GLY A 114 31.28 -23.55 -12.87
N PRO A 115 32.19 -24.15 -12.10
CA PRO A 115 32.07 -24.31 -10.64
C PRO A 115 32.11 -22.99 -9.85
N ASP A 116 32.72 -21.94 -10.40
CA ASP A 116 32.83 -20.63 -9.74
C ASP A 116 31.80 -19.61 -10.26
N SER A 117 30.74 -20.08 -10.91
CA SER A 117 29.75 -19.22 -11.57
C SER A 117 28.78 -18.54 -10.60
N LEU A 118 28.67 -19.02 -9.34
CA LEU A 118 27.73 -18.57 -8.31
C LEU A 118 28.39 -18.27 -6.94
N PRO A 119 29.36 -17.34 -6.89
CA PRO A 119 30.13 -17.08 -5.67
C PRO A 119 29.27 -16.61 -4.48
N ASN A 120 28.14 -15.94 -4.71
CA ASN A 120 27.32 -15.39 -3.63
C ASN A 120 26.39 -16.44 -3.01
N PHE A 121 25.83 -17.35 -3.81
CA PHE A 121 25.13 -18.52 -3.29
C PHE A 121 26.09 -19.46 -2.55
N ILE A 122 27.32 -19.65 -3.04
CA ILE A 122 28.36 -20.39 -2.32
C ILE A 122 28.65 -19.72 -0.98
N ARG A 123 28.85 -18.39 -0.95
CA ARG A 123 29.04 -17.62 0.28
C ARG A 123 27.87 -17.79 1.26
N LEU A 124 26.63 -17.69 0.78
CA LEU A 124 25.43 -17.83 1.62
C LEU A 124 25.31 -19.23 2.21
N THR A 125 25.52 -20.27 1.39
CA THR A 125 25.39 -21.67 1.83
C THR A 125 26.53 -22.09 2.75
N ALA A 126 27.75 -21.58 2.56
CA ALA A 126 28.90 -21.85 3.43
C ALA A 126 28.74 -21.27 4.84
N ASN A 127 28.05 -20.14 4.97
CA ASN A 127 27.79 -19.47 6.25
C ASN A 127 26.38 -19.74 6.81
N GLY A 128 25.62 -20.64 6.17
CA GLY A 128 24.20 -20.86 6.47
C GLY A 128 23.82 -22.33 6.45
N VAL A 129 22.51 -22.58 6.25
CA VAL A 129 21.94 -23.91 6.14
C VAL A 129 21.18 -24.01 4.82
N ARG A 130 21.43 -25.06 4.05
CA ARG A 130 20.70 -25.38 2.82
C ARG A 130 19.90 -26.67 3.00
N ALA A 131 18.59 -26.61 2.73
CA ALA A 131 17.80 -27.80 2.49
C ALA A 131 18.04 -28.30 1.06
N MET A 132 18.20 -29.61 0.87
CA MET A 132 18.46 -30.19 -0.46
C MET A 132 17.23 -30.17 -1.36
N GLU A 133 16.04 -30.23 -0.76
CA GLU A 133 14.76 -30.20 -1.45
C GLU A 133 13.74 -29.43 -0.60
N SER A 134 12.75 -28.83 -1.27
CA SER A 134 11.58 -28.21 -0.64
C SER A 134 10.32 -28.80 -1.26
N ILE A 135 9.39 -29.24 -0.40
CA ILE A 135 8.13 -29.82 -0.84
C ILE A 135 7.07 -28.71 -0.84
N ASN A 136 6.63 -28.33 -2.03
CA ASN A 136 5.55 -27.38 -2.23
C ASN A 136 4.18 -28.00 -1.96
N VAL A 137 3.20 -27.15 -1.65
CA VAL A 137 1.79 -27.58 -1.64
C VAL A 137 1.25 -27.71 -3.06
N TYR A 138 0.25 -28.57 -3.23
CA TYR A 138 -0.45 -28.71 -4.51
C TYR A 138 -1.64 -27.72 -4.60
N PRO A 139 -1.84 -27.04 -5.74
CA PRO A 139 -1.01 -27.06 -6.95
C PRO A 139 0.27 -26.23 -6.80
N THR A 140 1.34 -26.67 -7.47
CA THR A 140 2.67 -26.03 -7.43
C THR A 140 2.72 -24.78 -8.32
N VAL A 141 1.89 -23.78 -8.00
CA VAL A 141 1.82 -22.47 -8.66
C VAL A 141 2.00 -21.35 -7.64
N THR A 142 2.32 -20.15 -8.12
CA THR A 142 2.79 -19.00 -7.32
C THR A 142 1.87 -18.61 -6.16
N LEU A 143 0.61 -18.23 -6.41
CA LEU A 143 -0.27 -17.66 -5.38
C LEU A 143 -0.54 -18.64 -4.22
N PRO A 144 -0.92 -19.92 -4.47
CA PRO A 144 -1.15 -20.88 -3.39
C PRO A 144 0.07 -21.09 -2.51
N ASN A 145 1.25 -21.29 -3.10
CA ASN A 145 2.48 -21.57 -2.34
C ASN A 145 2.98 -20.35 -1.57
N HIS A 146 2.99 -19.17 -2.18
CA HIS A 146 3.38 -17.94 -1.48
C HIS A 146 2.42 -17.60 -0.34
N ARG A 147 1.12 -17.94 -0.50
CA ARG A 147 0.15 -17.80 0.58
C ARG A 147 0.37 -18.81 1.70
N THR A 148 0.64 -20.07 1.35
CA THR A 148 1.02 -21.11 2.31
C THR A 148 2.24 -20.68 3.13
N LEU A 149 3.29 -20.15 2.50
CA LEU A 149 4.51 -19.71 3.19
C LEU A 149 4.26 -18.67 4.29
N ILE A 150 3.32 -17.76 4.08
CA ILE A 150 3.03 -16.69 5.04
C ILE A 150 1.86 -17.01 5.98
N THR A 151 1.13 -18.11 5.79
CA THR A 151 0.00 -18.48 6.67
C THR A 151 0.19 -19.80 7.39
N GLY A 152 1.05 -20.69 6.89
CA GLY A 152 1.20 -22.06 7.39
C GLY A 152 0.01 -22.98 7.08
N LEU A 153 -0.89 -22.57 6.18
CA LEU A 153 -2.11 -23.29 5.84
C LEU A 153 -2.02 -23.94 4.46
N TYR A 154 -2.78 -25.01 4.23
CA TYR A 154 -2.96 -25.55 2.89
C TYR A 154 -3.87 -24.66 2.02
N PRO A 155 -3.79 -24.76 0.68
CA PRO A 155 -4.65 -24.01 -0.24
C PRO A 155 -6.15 -24.09 0.05
N GLU A 156 -6.64 -25.26 0.45
CA GLU A 156 -8.04 -25.46 0.84
C GLU A 156 -8.45 -24.68 2.09
N ASN A 157 -7.50 -24.39 3.00
CA ASN A 157 -7.77 -23.66 4.24
C ASN A 157 -7.58 -22.15 4.09
N HIS A 158 -6.61 -21.71 3.28
CA HIS A 158 -6.41 -20.28 3.01
C HIS A 158 -7.17 -19.74 1.80
N GLY A 159 -7.86 -20.59 1.04
CA GLY A 159 -8.79 -20.19 -0.02
C GLY A 159 -8.13 -19.70 -1.32
N VAL A 160 -6.81 -19.82 -1.46
CA VAL A 160 -6.08 -19.45 -2.68
C VAL A 160 -5.61 -20.73 -3.35
N VAL A 161 -6.44 -21.30 -4.21
CA VAL A 161 -6.25 -22.64 -4.77
C VAL A 161 -5.63 -22.66 -6.17
N GLY A 162 -5.32 -21.50 -6.74
CA GLY A 162 -4.66 -21.39 -8.05
C GLY A 162 -4.26 -19.95 -8.38
N ASN A 163 -3.53 -19.78 -9.49
CA ASN A 163 -3.19 -18.47 -10.05
C ASN A 163 -4.34 -17.85 -10.86
N SER A 164 -5.37 -18.63 -11.19
CA SER A 164 -6.62 -18.19 -11.80
C SER A 164 -7.77 -18.90 -11.09
N LEU A 165 -8.70 -18.13 -10.55
CA LEU A 165 -9.77 -18.60 -9.67
C LEU A 165 -11.13 -18.14 -10.21
N LEU A 166 -12.09 -19.06 -10.20
CA LEU A 166 -13.50 -18.77 -10.40
C LEU A 166 -14.22 -19.17 -9.11
N ASP A 167 -15.06 -18.28 -8.59
CA ASP A 167 -15.88 -18.55 -7.41
C ASP A 167 -17.35 -18.50 -7.81
N GLU A 168 -18.12 -19.53 -7.42
CA GLU A 168 -19.56 -19.62 -7.74
C GLU A 168 -20.36 -18.44 -7.18
N LYS A 169 -19.89 -17.80 -6.10
CA LYS A 169 -20.50 -16.57 -5.55
C LYS A 169 -20.34 -15.37 -6.48
N TRP A 170 -19.32 -15.39 -7.35
CA TRP A 170 -19.01 -14.34 -8.33
C TRP A 170 -18.82 -14.94 -9.73
N PRO A 171 -19.89 -15.50 -10.33
CA PRO A 171 -19.79 -16.31 -11.55
C PRO A 171 -19.31 -15.54 -12.79
N ASN A 172 -19.34 -14.20 -12.74
CA ASN A 172 -18.91 -13.31 -13.82
C ASN A 172 -17.52 -12.68 -13.57
N THR A 173 -16.80 -13.13 -12.53
CA THR A 173 -15.49 -12.59 -12.16
C THR A 173 -14.48 -13.71 -12.11
N THR A 174 -13.42 -13.59 -12.91
CA THR A 174 -12.25 -14.47 -12.81
C THR A 174 -11.14 -13.69 -12.15
N PHE A 175 -10.51 -14.29 -11.15
CA PHE A 175 -9.48 -13.66 -10.36
C PHE A 175 -8.14 -14.24 -10.74
N ARG A 176 -7.24 -13.43 -11.28
CA ARG A 176 -6.04 -13.93 -11.95
C ARG A 176 -4.78 -13.22 -11.49
N ILE A 177 -3.67 -13.93 -11.43
CA ILE A 177 -2.36 -13.38 -11.06
C ILE A 177 -1.89 -12.26 -11.99
N ASP A 178 -2.27 -12.33 -13.27
CA ASP A 178 -2.00 -11.32 -14.29
C ASP A 178 -3.03 -10.17 -14.30
N ASP A 179 -4.14 -10.32 -13.56
CA ASP A 179 -5.16 -9.30 -13.32
C ASP A 179 -5.20 -8.98 -11.83
N GLN A 180 -4.21 -8.23 -11.39
CA GLN A 180 -4.07 -7.94 -9.99
C GLN A 180 -5.18 -7.02 -9.44
N GLU A 181 -5.89 -6.29 -10.31
CA GLU A 181 -7.07 -5.51 -9.93
C GLU A 181 -8.19 -6.43 -9.49
N SER A 182 -8.45 -7.49 -10.25
CA SER A 182 -9.40 -8.53 -9.86
C SER A 182 -9.01 -9.13 -8.51
N LEU A 183 -7.75 -9.54 -8.34
CA LEU A 183 -7.28 -10.20 -7.11
C LEU A 183 -7.36 -9.30 -5.90
N ASN A 184 -7.05 -8.03 -6.06
CA ASN A 184 -7.05 -7.09 -4.95
C ASN A 184 -8.46 -6.67 -4.52
N HIS A 185 -9.43 -6.70 -5.42
CA HIS A 185 -10.83 -6.48 -5.07
C HIS A 185 -11.56 -7.80 -4.76
N ALA A 186 -10.84 -8.91 -4.62
CA ALA A 186 -11.43 -10.21 -4.39
C ALA A 186 -12.15 -10.26 -3.02
N PRO A 187 -13.48 -10.47 -3.01
CA PRO A 187 -14.27 -10.35 -1.79
C PRO A 187 -14.01 -11.45 -0.75
N TRP A 188 -13.29 -12.52 -1.10
CA TRP A 188 -12.81 -13.46 -0.09
C TRP A 188 -11.67 -12.87 0.75
N LEU A 189 -10.88 -11.91 0.27
CA LEU A 189 -9.74 -11.30 0.99
C LEU A 189 -10.09 -10.75 2.37
N THR A 190 -11.33 -10.34 2.56
CA THR A 190 -11.79 -9.63 3.76
C THR A 190 -11.81 -10.54 5.00
N ASP A 191 -12.08 -11.84 4.82
CA ASP A 191 -12.12 -12.87 5.88
C ASP A 191 -10.92 -13.84 5.79
N TRP A 192 -9.81 -13.40 5.19
CA TRP A 192 -8.67 -14.28 4.99
C TRP A 192 -7.99 -14.73 6.28
N PRO A 193 -7.49 -15.98 6.33
CA PRO A 193 -6.65 -16.41 7.43
C PRO A 193 -5.45 -15.51 7.59
N GLU A 194 -5.11 -15.27 8.86
CA GLU A 194 -4.10 -14.30 9.26
C GLU A 194 -2.70 -14.67 8.73
N PRO A 195 -2.07 -13.83 7.88
CA PRO A 195 -0.69 -14.02 7.48
C PRO A 195 0.27 -13.53 8.56
N ILE A 196 1.50 -14.04 8.54
CA ILE A 196 2.54 -13.79 9.56
C ILE A 196 2.84 -12.31 9.78
N TRP A 197 2.71 -11.47 8.75
CA TRP A 197 2.90 -10.02 8.87
C TRP A 197 1.79 -9.35 9.68
N VAL A 198 0.53 -9.81 9.58
CA VAL A 198 -0.56 -9.35 10.45
C VAL A 198 -0.31 -9.82 11.88
N THR A 199 0.09 -11.09 12.07
CA THR A 199 0.41 -11.62 13.40
C THR A 199 1.50 -10.81 14.08
N LEU A 200 2.56 -10.48 13.35
CA LEU A 200 3.65 -9.64 13.83
C LEU A 200 3.15 -8.23 14.23
N GLN A 201 2.37 -7.59 13.37
CA GLN A 201 1.88 -6.22 13.62
C GLN A 201 0.88 -6.16 14.79
N LYS A 202 0.02 -7.17 14.95
CA LYS A 202 -0.85 -7.32 16.14
C LYS A 202 -0.07 -7.44 17.44
N LYS A 203 1.18 -7.91 17.39
CA LYS A 203 2.10 -7.99 18.52
C LYS A 203 3.02 -6.76 18.66
N GLY A 204 2.84 -5.75 17.82
CA GLY A 204 3.56 -4.48 17.89
C GLY A 204 4.89 -4.44 17.12
N GLY A 205 5.18 -5.45 16.30
CA GLY A 205 6.29 -5.38 15.34
C GLY A 205 5.90 -4.69 14.03
N TYR A 206 6.87 -4.44 13.15
CA TYR A 206 6.64 -3.86 11.83
C TYR A 206 7.06 -4.79 10.70
N ALA A 207 6.23 -4.93 9.68
CA ALA A 207 6.52 -5.74 8.50
C ALA A 207 6.73 -4.86 7.26
N GLY A 208 7.64 -5.28 6.39
CA GLY A 208 7.81 -4.78 5.03
C GLY A 208 7.38 -5.83 4.02
N SER A 209 6.84 -5.40 2.88
CA SER A 209 6.60 -6.26 1.72
C SER A 209 7.10 -5.60 0.44
N VAL A 210 8.02 -6.26 -0.26
CA VAL A 210 8.45 -5.87 -1.62
C VAL A 210 7.87 -6.89 -2.59
N LEU A 211 6.78 -6.49 -3.25
CA LEU A 211 6.13 -7.25 -4.33
C LEU A 211 5.60 -8.63 -3.93
N TRP A 212 5.56 -8.98 -2.64
CA TRP A 212 5.08 -10.29 -2.22
C TRP A 212 3.61 -10.47 -2.61
N PRO A 213 3.23 -11.61 -3.21
CA PRO A 213 1.86 -11.82 -3.65
C PRO A 213 0.82 -11.64 -2.55
N LEU A 214 -0.26 -10.93 -2.86
CA LEU A 214 -1.44 -10.72 -2.02
C LEU A 214 -1.11 -9.99 -0.71
N THR A 215 -0.19 -9.02 -0.78
CA THR A 215 0.13 -8.11 0.33
C THR A 215 -0.32 -6.66 0.07
N ASP A 216 -1.03 -6.44 -1.03
CA ASP A 216 -1.56 -5.13 -1.43
C ASP A 216 -2.99 -4.85 -0.95
N GLN A 217 -3.53 -5.73 -0.10
CA GLN A 217 -4.89 -5.65 0.40
C GLN A 217 -4.95 -5.80 1.90
N PHE A 218 -5.95 -5.13 2.48
CA PHE A 218 -6.19 -5.18 3.90
C PHE A 218 -6.59 -6.59 4.32
N VAL A 219 -5.86 -7.16 5.26
CA VAL A 219 -6.22 -8.43 5.91
C VAL A 219 -6.37 -8.15 7.41
N GLY A 220 -7.55 -8.42 7.96
CA GLY A 220 -7.85 -8.09 9.35
C GLY A 220 -7.75 -6.58 9.65
N GLY A 221 -8.00 -5.73 8.65
CA GLY A 221 -7.97 -4.27 8.78
C GLY A 221 -6.58 -3.64 8.73
N ASP A 222 -5.54 -4.39 8.35
CA ASP A 222 -4.15 -3.92 8.35
C ASP A 222 -3.44 -4.19 7.01
N LEU A 223 -2.33 -3.50 6.76
CA LEU A 223 -1.40 -3.68 5.63
C LEU A 223 0.04 -3.78 6.16
N PRO A 224 0.99 -4.37 5.40
CA PRO A 224 2.39 -4.24 5.76
C PRO A 224 2.79 -2.77 5.96
N PHE A 225 3.47 -2.48 7.08
CA PHE A 225 3.89 -1.13 7.48
C PHE A 225 4.68 -0.39 6.39
N GLN A 226 5.56 -1.11 5.67
CA GLN A 226 6.17 -0.63 4.43
C GLN A 226 5.80 -1.56 3.28
N ARG A 227 5.50 -1.02 2.10
CA ARG A 227 5.19 -1.86 0.95
C ARG A 227 5.60 -1.26 -0.39
N VAL A 228 6.03 -2.14 -1.29
CA VAL A 228 6.08 -1.92 -2.72
C VAL A 228 5.09 -2.88 -3.36
N SER A 229 4.13 -2.32 -4.08
CA SER A 229 3.00 -3.09 -4.59
C SER A 229 3.41 -4.02 -5.73
N GLN A 230 2.90 -5.25 -5.71
CA GLN A 230 3.12 -6.25 -6.75
C GLN A 230 2.64 -5.80 -8.14
N TYR A 231 1.71 -4.84 -8.24
CA TYR A 231 1.35 -4.21 -9.52
C TYR A 231 2.57 -3.65 -10.27
N THR A 232 3.62 -3.25 -9.55
CA THR A 232 4.85 -2.74 -10.15
C THR A 232 5.65 -3.80 -10.92
N LEU A 233 5.31 -5.09 -10.77
CA LEU A 233 5.79 -6.18 -11.64
C LEU A 233 5.03 -6.28 -12.95
N LEU A 234 3.74 -5.91 -12.94
CA LEU A 234 2.84 -6.06 -14.08
C LEU A 234 2.80 -4.81 -14.96
N ASN A 235 3.18 -3.65 -14.42
CA ASN A 235 3.42 -2.46 -15.22
C ASN A 235 4.48 -2.77 -16.30
N ASP A 236 4.35 -2.08 -17.43
CA ASP A 236 5.21 -2.14 -18.63
C ASP A 236 6.57 -2.79 -18.37
N TYR A 237 6.90 -3.84 -19.14
CA TYR A 237 8.11 -4.65 -18.98
C TYR A 237 9.38 -3.79 -18.85
N GLU A 238 9.46 -2.68 -19.60
CA GLU A 238 10.58 -1.73 -19.55
C GLU A 238 10.67 -0.94 -18.23
N HIS A 239 9.56 -0.81 -17.51
CA HIS A 239 9.38 -0.03 -16.29
C HIS A 239 9.14 -0.91 -15.05
N ARG A 240 9.31 -2.23 -15.17
CA ARG A 240 9.22 -3.15 -14.03
C ARG A 240 10.19 -2.72 -12.92
N TYR A 241 9.76 -2.96 -11.69
CA TYR A 241 10.57 -2.61 -10.52
C TYR A 241 11.89 -3.41 -10.51
N ALA A 242 12.98 -2.74 -10.88
CA ALA A 242 14.28 -3.35 -11.13
C ALA A 242 14.85 -4.03 -9.87
N TYR A 243 15.58 -5.14 -10.04
CA TYR A 243 16.17 -5.90 -8.93
C TYR A 243 17.15 -5.06 -8.10
N ASP A 244 17.93 -4.20 -8.75
CA ASP A 244 18.81 -3.26 -8.04
C ASP A 244 18.04 -2.27 -7.17
N GLN A 245 16.86 -1.83 -7.63
CA GLN A 245 16.01 -0.97 -6.83
C GLN A 245 15.38 -1.73 -5.66
N ARG A 246 14.96 -2.99 -5.88
CA ARG A 246 14.48 -3.89 -4.80
C ARG A 246 15.54 -4.02 -3.70
N VAL A 247 16.78 -4.35 -4.08
CA VAL A 247 17.90 -4.50 -3.13
C VAL A 247 18.17 -3.19 -2.39
N ARG A 248 18.24 -2.06 -3.10
CA ARG A 248 18.43 -0.74 -2.47
C ARG A 248 17.36 -0.41 -1.44
N ASP A 249 16.10 -0.66 -1.76
CA ASP A 249 15.00 -0.31 -0.86
C ASP A 249 14.92 -1.26 0.35
N ILE A 250 15.25 -2.55 0.18
CA ILE A 250 15.43 -3.49 1.30
C ILE A 250 16.55 -3.02 2.22
N LEU A 251 17.74 -2.69 1.68
CA LEU A 251 18.86 -2.20 2.47
C LEU A 251 18.55 -0.86 3.17
N TRP A 252 17.80 0.02 2.51
CA TRP A 252 17.33 1.25 3.11
C TRP A 252 16.34 1.01 4.25
N TRP A 253 15.44 0.03 4.14
CA TRP A 253 14.56 -0.37 5.24
C TRP A 253 15.32 -0.98 6.42
N LEU A 254 16.31 -1.82 6.15
CA LEU A 254 17.15 -2.44 7.19
C LEU A 254 17.95 -1.39 7.97
N ASN A 255 18.43 -0.35 7.30
CA ASN A 255 19.27 0.71 7.88
C ASN A 255 18.50 1.97 8.29
N ASN A 256 17.16 1.94 8.30
CA ASN A 256 16.37 3.14 8.55
C ASN A 256 16.46 3.60 10.02
N PRO A 257 16.80 4.86 10.32
CA PRO A 257 16.92 5.33 11.70
C PRO A 257 15.58 5.65 12.37
N LYS A 258 14.47 5.74 11.61
CA LYS A 258 13.16 6.18 12.11
C LYS A 258 12.25 5.02 12.49
N PHE A 259 12.38 3.89 11.82
CA PHE A 259 11.61 2.68 12.06
C PHE A 259 12.50 1.48 11.83
N ARG A 260 12.12 0.35 12.42
CA ARG A 260 12.80 -0.91 12.19
C ARG A 260 11.78 -1.99 11.87
N LEU A 261 11.98 -2.65 10.74
CA LEU A 261 11.15 -3.78 10.35
C LEU A 261 11.66 -5.04 11.03
N ASN A 262 10.76 -5.85 11.58
CA ASN A 262 11.08 -7.15 12.16
C ASN A 262 10.95 -8.28 11.12
N LEU A 263 10.15 -8.07 10.08
CA LEU A 263 9.97 -8.97 8.95
C LEU A 263 10.01 -8.18 7.65
N ILE A 264 10.71 -8.67 6.64
CA ILE A 264 10.64 -8.19 5.27
C ILE A 264 10.33 -9.39 4.37
N LEU A 265 9.25 -9.30 3.61
CA LEU A 265 8.88 -10.24 2.56
C LEU A 265 9.36 -9.67 1.23
N ALA A 266 10.20 -10.39 0.48
CA ALA A 266 10.74 -9.92 -0.80
C ALA A 266 10.53 -10.97 -1.89
N TYR A 267 9.99 -10.54 -3.04
CA TYR A 267 9.72 -11.40 -4.17
C TYR A 267 10.53 -11.01 -5.41
N PHE A 268 11.06 -12.03 -6.10
CA PHE A 268 11.75 -11.97 -7.38
C PHE A 268 11.08 -12.95 -8.34
N ASP A 269 10.75 -12.48 -9.53
CA ASP A 269 9.99 -13.17 -10.57
C ASP A 269 10.83 -14.18 -11.39
N GLU A 270 12.16 -14.12 -11.28
CA GLU A 270 13.08 -15.06 -11.91
C GLU A 270 13.59 -16.10 -10.88
N PRO A 271 13.94 -17.32 -11.33
CA PRO A 271 14.06 -17.78 -12.73
C PRO A 271 12.76 -18.31 -13.40
N ASP A 272 11.58 -18.11 -12.81
CA ASP A 272 10.31 -18.63 -13.33
C ASP A 272 10.01 -18.18 -14.77
N GLU A 273 10.07 -16.87 -15.05
CA GLU A 273 9.78 -16.33 -16.38
C GLU A 273 10.72 -16.90 -17.45
N THR A 274 12.03 -16.92 -17.18
CA THR A 274 13.01 -17.53 -18.08
C THR A 274 12.75 -19.04 -18.24
N GLY A 275 12.40 -19.73 -17.15
CA GLY A 275 12.06 -21.15 -17.16
C GLY A 275 10.83 -21.45 -18.02
N HIS A 276 9.80 -20.61 -17.98
CA HIS A 276 8.64 -20.69 -18.84
C HIS A 276 8.99 -20.51 -20.32
N ALA A 277 9.86 -19.54 -20.64
CA ALA A 277 10.21 -19.21 -22.01
C ALA A 277 11.13 -20.26 -22.67
N TYR A 278 12.12 -20.78 -21.93
CA TYR A 278 13.20 -21.59 -22.50
C TYR A 278 13.27 -23.02 -21.98
N GLY A 279 12.44 -23.37 -21.00
CA GLY A 279 12.47 -24.65 -20.32
C GLY A 279 13.51 -24.69 -19.18
N PRO A 280 13.27 -25.54 -18.17
CA PRO A 280 13.99 -25.49 -16.89
C PRO A 280 15.44 -26.00 -16.96
N ASN A 281 15.83 -26.69 -18.04
CA ASN A 281 17.18 -27.23 -18.22
C ASN A 281 18.01 -26.42 -19.24
N SER A 282 17.64 -25.16 -19.49
CA SER A 282 18.26 -24.34 -20.52
C SER A 282 19.47 -23.54 -20.01
N LYS A 283 20.38 -23.20 -20.92
CA LYS A 283 21.47 -22.26 -20.63
C LYS A 283 20.96 -20.86 -20.28
N HIS A 284 19.78 -20.48 -20.75
CA HIS A 284 19.12 -19.22 -20.39
C HIS A 284 18.81 -19.20 -18.89
N VAL A 285 18.17 -20.26 -18.36
CA VAL A 285 17.92 -20.40 -16.92
C VAL A 285 19.24 -20.35 -16.13
N ALA A 286 20.28 -21.07 -16.55
CA ALA A 286 21.60 -21.00 -15.90
C ALA A 286 22.16 -19.56 -15.84
N THR A 287 22.04 -18.81 -16.94
CA THR A 287 22.49 -17.41 -17.01
C THR A 287 21.66 -16.52 -16.09
N THR A 288 20.34 -16.73 -16.04
CA THR A 288 19.43 -16.01 -15.14
C THR A 288 19.77 -16.27 -13.67
N ILE A 289 20.10 -17.51 -13.30
CA ILE A 289 20.55 -17.86 -11.94
C ILE A 289 21.87 -17.12 -11.60
N GLN A 290 22.81 -17.02 -12.54
CA GLN A 290 24.02 -16.21 -12.34
C GLN A 290 23.72 -14.71 -12.15
N ASN A 291 22.72 -14.17 -12.85
CA ASN A 291 22.29 -12.77 -12.61
C ASN A 291 21.64 -12.59 -11.23
N LEU A 292 20.86 -13.58 -10.76
CA LEU A 292 20.31 -13.61 -9.41
C LEU A 292 21.41 -13.74 -8.35
N ASP A 293 22.47 -14.50 -8.62
CA ASP A 293 23.66 -14.57 -7.75
C ASP A 293 24.29 -13.19 -7.55
N GLY A 294 24.49 -12.43 -8.63
CA GLY A 294 24.98 -11.06 -8.53
C GLY A 294 24.05 -10.14 -7.72
N THR A 295 22.73 -10.34 -7.86
CA THR A 295 21.71 -9.60 -7.08
C THR A 295 21.78 -9.94 -5.60
N LEU A 296 21.91 -11.23 -5.27
CA LEU A 296 22.16 -11.70 -3.91
C LEU A 296 23.47 -11.11 -3.35
N GLY A 297 24.53 -11.06 -4.16
CA GLY A 297 25.80 -10.47 -3.76
C GLY A 297 25.67 -9.02 -3.30
N ARG A 298 25.01 -8.18 -4.09
CA ARG A 298 24.75 -6.77 -3.72
C ARG A 298 23.95 -6.64 -2.42
N LEU A 299 23.03 -7.58 -2.15
CA LEU A 299 22.27 -7.60 -0.92
C LEU A 299 23.15 -8.01 0.27
N LEU A 300 23.91 -9.09 0.15
CA LEU A 300 24.81 -9.57 1.21
C LEU A 300 25.87 -8.51 1.55
N ASP A 301 26.49 -7.91 0.54
CA ASP A 301 27.51 -6.86 0.71
C ASP A 301 26.97 -5.60 1.42
N GLY A 302 25.65 -5.37 1.38
CA GLY A 302 25.01 -4.26 2.08
C GLY A 302 24.52 -4.59 3.49
N ILE A 303 24.46 -5.88 3.85
CA ILE A 303 24.06 -6.36 5.18
C ILE A 303 25.30 -6.61 6.06
N GLU A 304 26.38 -7.10 5.45
CA GLU A 304 27.69 -7.37 6.08
C GLU A 304 28.51 -6.08 6.31
#